data_AF-A0A7R9WUA4-F1
#
_entry.id   AF-A0A7R9WUA4-F1
#
_cell.length_a   1.000
_cell.length_b   1.000
_cell.length_c   1.000
_cell.angle_alpha   90.00
_cell.angle_beta   90.00
_cell.angle_gamma   90.00
#
_symmetry.space_group_name_H-M   'P 1'
#
loop_
_entity.id
_entity.type
_entity.pdbx_description
1 polymer ?
#
loop_
_entity_poly.entity_id
_entity_poly.type
_entity_poly.pdbx_seq_one_letter_code
_entity_poly.pdbx_strand_id
1 'polypeptide(L)'
;GTPEVLKACSDTMTPQGILAVVDIPVLEIHDSRAEAAASSGGNPLYLILDGVGDPGNVGTLLRSSFAVGVAGVILMPGACDVWNPKALRSSMGAAFQVPIIETDGWESTLATLEDLNVDAVYGATMMTAD
;
A
#
# COMPACT_ATOMS: atom_id res chain seq x y z
N GLY A 1 15.44 26.99 -9.10
CA GLY A 1 15.36 26.22 -10.36
C GLY A 1 14.30 26.83 -11.24
N THR A 2 14.55 26.96 -12.54
CA THR A 2 13.62 27.58 -13.50
C THR A 2 12.31 26.78 -13.60
N PRO A 3 11.13 27.42 -13.75
CA PRO A 3 9.84 26.72 -13.88
C PRO A 3 9.78 25.67 -15.00
N GLU A 4 10.58 25.84 -16.05
CA GLU A 4 10.70 24.91 -17.17
C GLU A 4 11.35 23.59 -16.77
N VAL A 5 12.35 23.61 -15.88
CA VAL A 5 12.98 22.40 -15.34
C VAL A 5 12.00 21.65 -14.44
N LEU A 6 11.23 22.37 -13.62
CA LEU A 6 10.20 21.77 -12.77
C LEU A 6 9.07 21.13 -13.59
N LYS A 7 8.70 21.75 -14.73
CA LYS A 7 7.68 21.19 -15.63
C LYS A 7 8.19 19.98 -16.42
N ALA A 8 9.47 19.97 -16.81
CA ALA A 8 10.08 18.85 -17.52
C ALA A 8 10.32 17.62 -16.62
N CYS A 9 10.53 17.83 -15.32
CA CYS A 9 10.79 16.76 -14.35
C CYS A 9 9.56 16.33 -13.52
N SER A 10 8.38 16.92 -13.77
CA SER A 10 7.16 16.66 -12.99
C SER A 10 6.10 15.98 -13.85
N ASP A 11 5.64 14.81 -13.41
CA ASP A 11 4.46 14.12 -13.98
C ASP A 11 3.11 14.77 -13.60
N THR A 12 3.15 15.99 -13.06
CA THR A 12 1.95 16.76 -12.67
C THR A 12 1.73 17.97 -13.56
N MET A 13 0.47 18.18 -13.96
CA MET A 13 0.04 19.31 -14.77
C MET A 13 0.16 20.66 -14.03
N THR A 14 0.25 20.65 -12.70
CA THR A 14 0.42 21.82 -11.82
C THR A 14 1.46 21.53 -10.73
N PRO A 15 2.76 21.69 -11.03
CA PRO A 15 3.82 21.50 -10.04
C PRO A 15 3.66 22.51 -8.89
N GLN A 16 3.62 22.05 -7.64
CA GLN A 16 3.53 22.92 -6.44
C GLN A 16 4.83 23.71 -6.16
N GLY A 17 5.76 23.75 -7.12
CA GLY A 17 7.04 24.46 -7.03
C GLY A 17 8.15 23.73 -6.25
N ILE A 18 7.85 22.56 -5.67
CA ILE A 18 8.79 21.74 -4.90
C ILE A 18 8.90 20.36 -5.54
N LEU A 19 10.13 19.87 -5.69
CA LEU A 19 10.45 18.51 -6.14
C LEU A 19 11.44 17.89 -5.16
N ALA A 20 11.20 16.64 -4.78
CA ALA A 20 12.10 15.85 -3.95
C ALA A 20 12.36 14.51 -4.63
N VAL A 21 13.61 14.06 -4.60
CA VAL A 21 14.01 12.69 -4.91
C VAL A 21 14.37 12.06 -3.58
N VAL A 22 13.72 10.94 -3.26
CA VAL A 22 13.87 10.23 -2.00
C VAL A 22 14.07 8.76 -2.29
N ASP A 23 14.79 8.08 -1.42
CA ASP A 23 14.83 6.62 -1.45
C ASP A 23 13.47 6.06 -1.02
N ILE A 24 13.11 4.93 -1.63
CA ILE A 24 11.91 4.19 -1.24
C ILE A 24 12.14 3.66 0.18
N PRO A 25 11.25 3.95 1.15
CA PRO A 25 11.42 3.49 2.51
C PRO A 25 11.23 1.97 2.59
N VAL A 26 12.10 1.30 3.35
CA VAL A 26 11.87 -0.07 3.80
C VAL A 26 11.14 0.03 5.13
N LEU A 27 9.85 -0.31 5.13
CA LEU A 27 9.00 -0.30 6.32
C LEU A 27 8.81 -1.73 6.79
N GLU A 28 9.36 -2.06 7.95
CA GLU A 28 9.19 -3.38 8.54
C GLU A 28 7.77 -3.55 9.11
N ILE A 29 7.27 -4.79 9.06
CA ILE A 29 5.93 -5.14 9.55
C ILE A 29 5.89 -5.20 11.09
N HIS A 30 7.06 -5.12 11.74
CA HIS A 30 7.21 -4.79 13.17
C HIS A 30 6.82 -3.34 13.49
N ASP A 31 5.91 -2.77 12.71
CA ASP A 31 5.38 -1.44 12.94
C ASP A 31 4.52 -1.45 14.20
N SER A 32 4.64 -0.36 14.95
CA SER A 32 3.87 0.01 16.13
C SER A 32 2.38 -0.30 16.06
N ARG A 33 1.78 -0.36 14.86
CA ARG A 33 0.36 -0.69 14.65
C ARG A 33 0.01 -2.13 14.98
N ALA A 34 0.84 -3.09 14.54
CA ALA A 34 0.59 -4.51 14.84
C ALA A 34 0.70 -4.75 16.35
N GLU A 35 1.73 -4.17 16.98
CA GLU A 35 1.94 -4.22 18.42
C GLU A 35 0.83 -3.52 19.20
N ALA A 36 0.35 -2.38 18.72
CA ALA A 36 -0.74 -1.64 19.34
C ALA A 36 -2.07 -2.41 19.26
N ALA A 37 -2.36 -3.07 18.14
CA ALA A 37 -3.52 -3.94 18.00
C ALA A 37 -3.44 -5.10 19.02
N ALA A 38 -2.31 -5.81 19.07
CA ALA A 38 -2.10 -6.90 20.01
C ALA A 38 -2.19 -6.44 21.48
N SER A 39 -1.59 -5.30 21.82
CA SER A 39 -1.59 -4.74 23.19
C SER A 39 -2.96 -4.29 23.67
N SER A 40 -3.88 -3.99 22.74
CA SER A 40 -5.27 -3.64 23.04
C SER A 40 -6.22 -4.84 23.01
N GLY A 41 -5.70 -6.05 22.83
CA GLY A 41 -6.48 -7.29 22.74
C GLY A 41 -7.21 -7.47 21.40
N GLY A 42 -6.86 -6.68 20.38
CA GLY A 42 -7.34 -6.83 19.02
C GLY A 42 -6.37 -7.62 18.13
N ASN A 43 -6.84 -8.00 16.94
CA ASN A 43 -6.00 -8.65 15.94
C ASN A 43 -5.48 -7.60 14.93
N PRO A 44 -4.19 -7.65 14.54
CA PRO A 44 -3.69 -6.81 13.46
C PRO A 44 -4.45 -7.10 12.16
N LEU A 45 -4.85 -6.03 11.47
CA LEU A 45 -5.54 -6.11 10.20
C LEU A 45 -4.53 -5.92 9.06
N TYR A 46 -4.56 -6.80 8.06
CA TYR A 46 -3.77 -6.69 6.84
C TYR A 46 -4.68 -6.58 5.62
N LEU A 47 -4.23 -5.87 4.58
CA LEU A 47 -4.96 -5.77 3.31
C LEU A 47 -4.15 -6.45 2.20
N ILE A 48 -4.77 -7.40 1.50
CA ILE A 48 -4.17 -8.06 0.33
C ILE A 48 -4.76 -7.43 -0.93
N LEU A 49 -3.91 -6.96 -1.82
CA LEU A 49 -4.28 -6.44 -3.14
C LEU A 49 -3.92 -7.47 -4.21
N ASP A 50 -4.90 -8.28 -4.59
CA ASP A 50 -4.79 -9.28 -5.66
C ASP A 50 -5.23 -8.68 -7.01
N GLY A 51 -4.28 -8.50 -7.93
CA GLY A 51 -4.57 -8.03 -9.30
C GLY A 51 -5.10 -6.59 -9.42
N VAL A 52 -4.92 -5.74 -8.41
CA VAL A 52 -5.44 -4.35 -8.43
C VAL A 52 -4.56 -3.45 -9.32
N GLY A 53 -4.86 -3.41 -10.61
CA GLY A 53 -4.00 -2.76 -11.61
C GLY A 53 -4.17 -1.25 -11.81
N ASP A 54 -5.25 -0.61 -11.32
CA ASP A 54 -5.38 0.87 -11.46
C ASP A 54 -4.59 1.60 -10.35
N PRO A 55 -3.61 2.47 -10.70
CA PRO A 55 -2.84 3.21 -9.71
C PRO A 55 -3.69 4.12 -8.81
N GLY A 56 -4.81 4.65 -9.34
CA GLY A 56 -5.74 5.49 -8.57
C GLY A 56 -6.41 4.71 -7.44
N ASN A 57 -6.88 3.50 -7.75
CA ASN A 57 -7.45 2.55 -6.79
C ASN A 57 -6.41 2.13 -5.75
N VAL A 58 -5.20 1.73 -6.17
CA VAL A 58 -4.12 1.33 -5.25
C VAL A 58 -3.81 2.44 -4.25
N GLY A 59 -3.58 3.67 -4.71
CA GLY A 59 -3.30 4.77 -3.78
C GLY A 59 -4.49 5.10 -2.87
N THR A 60 -5.73 5.01 -3.37
CA THR A 60 -6.91 5.21 -2.54
C THR A 60 -7.04 4.14 -1.46
N LEU A 61 -6.74 2.88 -1.79
CA LEU A 61 -6.72 1.76 -0.84
C LEU A 61 -5.62 1.93 0.20
N LEU A 62 -4.42 2.38 -0.18
CA LEU A 62 -3.35 2.73 0.76
C LEU A 62 -3.79 3.84 1.73
N ARG A 63 -4.45 4.89 1.21
CA ARG A 63 -4.98 5.99 2.03
C ARG A 63 -6.01 5.49 3.04
N SER A 64 -6.94 4.65 2.61
CA SER A 64 -7.93 4.02 3.49
C SER A 64 -7.28 3.10 4.52
N SER A 65 -6.28 2.32 4.10
CA SER A 65 -5.54 1.40 4.98
C SER A 65 -4.86 2.15 6.12
N PHE A 66 -4.18 3.26 5.80
CA PHE A 66 -3.59 4.13 6.82
C PHE A 66 -4.63 4.70 7.78
N ALA A 67 -5.78 5.17 7.26
CA ALA A 67 -6.84 5.75 8.08
C ALA A 67 -7.52 4.73 9.02
N VAL A 68 -7.65 3.48 8.58
CA VAL A 68 -8.21 2.36 9.38
C VAL A 68 -7.19 1.81 10.38
N GLY A 69 -5.89 2.07 10.18
CA GLY A 69 -4.83 1.53 11.01
C GLY A 69 -4.45 0.09 10.66
N VAL A 70 -4.56 -0.27 9.38
CA VAL A 70 -4.05 -1.54 8.84
C VAL A 70 -2.55 -1.65 9.16
N ALA A 71 -2.13 -2.83 9.64
CA ALA A 71 -0.78 -3.14 10.04
C ALA A 71 0.18 -3.32 8.86
N GLY A 72 -0.33 -3.70 7.69
CA GLY A 72 0.45 -3.79 6.46
C GLY A 72 -0.41 -4.11 5.24
N VAL A 73 0.12 -3.79 4.07
CA VAL A 73 -0.49 -4.08 2.77
C VAL A 73 0.36 -5.09 2.03
N ILE A 74 -0.25 -6.18 1.58
CA ILE A 74 0.39 -7.21 0.76
C ILE A 74 -0.03 -6.98 -0.68
N LEU A 75 0.95 -6.77 -1.55
CA LEU A 75 0.78 -6.67 -3.00
C LEU A 75 1.04 -8.03 -3.62
N MET A 76 0.05 -8.55 -4.32
CA MET A 76 0.18 -9.76 -5.13
C MET A 76 0.44 -9.41 -6.60
N PRO A 77 0.86 -10.39 -7.42
CA PRO A 77 1.10 -10.16 -8.83
C PRO A 77 -0.10 -9.53 -9.54
N GLY A 78 0.18 -8.60 -10.45
CA GLY A 78 -0.86 -7.85 -11.18
C GLY A 78 -1.39 -6.62 -10.44
N ALA A 79 -1.00 -6.40 -9.18
CA ALA A 79 -1.17 -5.09 -8.55
C ALA A 79 -0.28 -4.04 -9.22
N CYS A 80 -0.75 -2.79 -9.27
CA CYS A 80 0.05 -1.66 -9.74
C CYS A 80 1.20 -1.37 -8.75
N ASP A 81 2.35 -0.93 -9.28
CA ASP A 81 3.42 -0.31 -8.51
C ASP A 81 2.90 0.88 -7.68
N VAL A 82 3.09 0.79 -6.37
CA VAL A 82 2.67 1.80 -5.38
C VAL A 82 3.50 3.08 -5.45
N TRP A 83 4.74 2.99 -5.96
CA TRP A 83 5.66 4.11 -6.12
C TRP A 83 5.43 4.86 -7.43
N ASN A 84 4.51 4.38 -8.27
CA ASN A 84 4.06 5.11 -9.44
C ASN A 84 3.52 6.51 -9.02
N PRO A 85 3.89 7.59 -9.73
CA PRO A 85 3.48 8.95 -9.39
C PRO A 85 1.95 9.15 -9.26
N LYS A 86 1.12 8.42 -10.01
CA LYS A 86 -0.34 8.47 -9.86
C LYS A 86 -0.80 7.83 -8.55
N ALA A 87 -0.25 6.67 -8.19
CA ALA A 87 -0.56 5.98 -6.93
C ALA A 87 -0.09 6.77 -5.71
N LEU A 88 1.14 7.30 -5.74
CA LEU A 88 1.66 8.17 -4.68
C LEU A 88 0.81 9.42 -4.43
N ARG A 89 0.32 10.04 -5.51
CA ARG A 89 -0.56 11.22 -5.39
C ARG A 89 -1.92 10.85 -4.82
N SER A 90 -2.54 9.76 -5.27
CA SER A 90 -3.84 9.32 -4.73
C SER A 90 -3.73 8.79 -3.30
N SER A 91 -2.56 8.29 -2.88
CA SER A 91 -2.33 7.84 -1.51
C SER A 91 -2.22 8.96 -0.48
N MET A 92 -2.00 10.21 -0.91
CA MET A 92 -1.85 11.36 -0.03
C MET A 92 -0.77 11.13 1.06
N GLY A 93 0.36 10.56 0.67
CA GLY A 93 1.49 10.27 1.58
C GLY A 93 1.38 8.96 2.37
N ALA A 94 0.24 8.25 2.32
CA ALA A 94 0.05 6.99 3.04
C ALA A 94 1.03 5.87 2.62
N ALA A 95 1.48 5.86 1.36
CA ALA A 95 2.47 4.89 0.87
C ALA A 95 3.79 4.91 1.66
N PHE A 96 4.15 6.05 2.27
CA PHE A 96 5.35 6.20 3.10
C PHE A 96 5.12 5.85 4.58
N GLN A 97 3.91 5.44 4.93
CA GLN A 97 3.47 5.30 6.32
C GLN A 97 2.94 3.91 6.64
N VAL A 98 2.59 3.10 5.64
CA VAL A 98 2.03 1.76 5.81
C VAL A 98 3.06 0.76 5.28
N PRO A 99 3.43 -0.27 6.04
CA PRO A 99 4.30 -1.34 5.54
C PRO A 99 3.72 -1.99 4.28
N ILE A 100 4.56 -2.17 3.26
CA ILE A 100 4.19 -2.76 1.98
C ILE A 100 5.05 -4.00 1.75
N ILE A 101 4.40 -5.12 1.48
CA ILE A 101 5.04 -6.42 1.23
C ILE A 101 4.66 -6.84 -0.18
N GLU A 102 5.66 -7.08 -1.02
CA GLU A 102 5.43 -7.67 -2.34
C GLU A 102 5.58 -9.18 -2.26
N THR A 103 4.66 -9.90 -2.89
CA THR A 103 4.62 -11.36 -2.94
C THR A 103 4.44 -11.82 -4.38
N ASP A 104 4.98 -12.99 -4.71
CA ASP A 104 4.98 -13.55 -6.07
C ASP A 104 3.72 -14.38 -6.38
N GLY A 105 2.77 -14.45 -5.45
CA GLY A 105 1.51 -15.17 -5.58
C GLY A 105 1.08 -15.82 -4.27
N TRP A 106 -0.04 -16.55 -4.31
CA TRP A 106 -0.71 -17.08 -3.12
C TRP A 106 0.18 -17.94 -2.22
N GLU A 107 1.12 -18.72 -2.77
CA GLU A 107 2.05 -19.51 -1.95
C GLU A 107 2.90 -18.61 -1.04
N SER A 108 3.58 -17.62 -1.61
CA SER A 108 4.38 -16.65 -0.86
C SER A 108 3.52 -15.74 0.04
N THR A 109 2.30 -15.41 -0.39
CA THR A 109 1.34 -14.66 0.43
C THR A 109 0.92 -15.45 1.66
N LEU A 110 0.59 -16.74 1.52
CA LEU A 110 0.22 -17.60 2.64
C LEU A 110 1.40 -17.79 3.61
N ALA A 111 2.62 -18.01 3.11
CA ALA A 111 3.81 -18.06 3.96
C ALA A 111 4.02 -16.76 4.75
N THR A 112 3.83 -15.61 4.10
CA THR A 112 3.88 -14.30 4.77
C THR A 112 2.80 -14.18 5.85
N LEU A 113 1.58 -14.64 5.60
CA LEU A 113 0.49 -14.60 6.57
C LEU A 113 0.73 -15.52 7.77
N GLU A 114 1.35 -16.69 7.55
CA GLU A 114 1.78 -17.60 8.60
C GLU A 114 2.85 -16.95 9.50
N ASP A 115 3.88 -16.34 8.89
CA ASP A 115 4.92 -15.60 9.63
C ASP A 115 4.34 -14.43 10.45
N LEU A 116 3.25 -13.83 9.96
CA LEU A 116 2.51 -12.77 10.64
C LEU A 116 1.47 -13.26 11.65
N ASN A 117 1.33 -14.58 11.83
CA ASN A 117 0.33 -15.21 12.71
C ASN A 117 -1.11 -14.75 12.40
N VAL A 118 -1.48 -14.71 11.12
CA VAL A 118 -2.85 -14.36 10.70
C VAL A 118 -3.75 -15.60 10.73
N ASP A 119 -4.76 -15.59 11.60
CA ASP A 119 -5.65 -16.74 11.80
C ASP A 119 -6.78 -16.87 10.75
N ALA A 120 -7.11 -15.79 10.04
CA ALA A 120 -8.25 -15.76 9.13
C ALA A 120 -8.03 -14.81 7.94
N VAL A 121 -8.48 -15.25 6.77
CA VAL A 121 -8.46 -14.46 5.52
C VAL A 121 -9.89 -14.34 5.00
N TYR A 122 -10.29 -13.11 4.66
CA TYR A 122 -11.61 -12.81 4.11
C TYR A 122 -11.46 -12.23 2.70
N GLY A 123 -12.27 -12.71 1.76
CA GLY A 123 -12.29 -12.25 0.38
C GLY A 123 -13.55 -11.46 0.04
N ALA A 124 -13.38 -10.37 -0.71
CA ALA A 124 -14.50 -9.67 -1.35
C ALA A 124 -14.63 -10.15 -2.80
N THR A 125 -15.62 -10.99 -3.07
CA THR A 125 -15.92 -11.48 -4.42
C THR A 125 -17.39 -11.21 -4.77
N MET A 126 -17.67 -10.96 -6.04
CA MET A 126 -19.03 -10.90 -6.53
C MET A 126 -19.56 -12.34 -6.66
N MET A 127 -20.64 -12.66 -5.96
CA MET A 127 -21.37 -13.90 -6.23
C MET A 127 -22.01 -13.76 -7.61
N THR A 128 -21.47 -14.44 -8.62
CA THR A 128 -22.20 -14.67 -9.86
C THR A 128 -23.31 -15.66 -9.52
N ALA A 129 -24.56 -15.21 -9.61
CA ALA A 129 -25.70 -16.12 -9.56
C ALA A 129 -25.62 -17.02 -10.81
N ASP A 130 -25.47 -18.33 -10.58
CA ASP A 130 -25.63 -19.37 -11.61
C ASP A 130 -27.05 -19.38 -12.19
#